data_AF-A0A2N1P1L9-F1
#
_entry.id   AF-A0A2N1P1L9-F1
#
_cell.length_a   1.000
_cell.length_b   1.000
_cell.length_c   1.000
_cell.angle_alpha   90.00
_cell.angle_beta   90.00
_cell.angle_gamma   90.00
#
_symmetry.space_group_name_H-M   'P 1'
#
loop_
_entity.id
_entity.type
_entity.pdbx_description
1 polymer ?
#
loop_
_entity_poly.entity_id
_entity_poly.type
_entity_poly.pdbx_seq_one_letter_code
_entity_poly.pdbx_strand_id
1 'polypeptide(L)'
;FINTKYECLRPTPLKPKYNQCLVELLEVIEHARELNGEERNALSYRHAIAALKVYPRNIESYAEARKIIGIGPKIGNHIKEFLTTGTIPEAEEINASEKYQTLDIFSRVYGVGYKTARKWYQKGYKSIRECMKDPYLTHVQRLGLELFDDFQKK
;
A
#
# COMPACT_ATOMS: atom_id res chain seq x y z
N PHE A 1 -5.27 -6.41 -23.78
CA PHE A 1 -4.55 -5.51 -22.86
C PHE A 1 -4.41 -4.16 -23.54
N ILE A 2 -4.91 -3.10 -22.91
CA ILE A 2 -4.81 -1.73 -23.44
C ILE A 2 -3.69 -1.04 -22.66
N ASN A 3 -2.53 -0.85 -23.30
CA ASN A 3 -1.38 -0.19 -22.69
C ASN A 3 -1.56 1.32 -22.80
N THR A 4 -2.25 1.92 -21.84
CA THR A 4 -2.58 3.34 -21.83
C THR A 4 -2.24 3.96 -20.49
N LYS A 5 -1.93 5.26 -20.51
CA LYS A 5 -1.63 6.05 -19.32
C LYS A 5 -2.82 6.13 -18.36
N TYR A 6 -4.05 6.07 -18.87
CA TYR A 6 -5.25 6.33 -18.07
C TYR A 6 -5.90 5.02 -17.59
N GLU A 7 -6.10 4.88 -16.29
CA GLU A 7 -6.75 3.71 -15.67
C GLU A 7 -8.20 3.54 -16.10
N CYS A 8 -8.94 4.64 -16.29
CA CYS A 8 -10.34 4.61 -16.69
C CYS A 8 -10.60 4.01 -18.09
N LEU A 9 -9.55 3.83 -18.88
CA LEU A 9 -9.61 3.20 -20.21
C LEU A 9 -9.27 1.70 -20.16
N ARG A 10 -9.17 1.11 -18.96
CA ARG A 10 -8.80 -0.30 -18.74
C ARG A 10 -9.85 -1.00 -17.88
N PRO A 11 -10.38 -2.17 -18.29
CA PRO A 11 -11.27 -2.96 -17.46
C PRO A 11 -10.47 -3.67 -16.35
N THR A 12 -10.25 -2.97 -15.24
CA THR A 12 -9.42 -3.47 -14.12
C THR A 12 -10.23 -4.35 -13.18
N PRO A 13 -9.93 -5.67 -13.09
CA PRO A 13 -10.67 -6.56 -12.20
C PRO A 13 -10.29 -6.31 -10.73
N LEU A 14 -11.19 -6.69 -9.81
CA LEU A 14 -10.93 -6.63 -8.38
C LEU A 14 -9.71 -7.48 -7.99
N LYS A 15 -9.71 -8.74 -8.44
CA LYS A 15 -8.58 -9.66 -8.31
C LYS A 15 -7.95 -9.90 -9.68
N PRO A 16 -6.64 -9.71 -9.83
CA PRO A 16 -5.99 -10.00 -11.09
C PRO A 16 -5.95 -11.50 -11.38
N LYS A 17 -6.08 -11.85 -12.67
CA LYS A 17 -5.97 -13.24 -13.12
C LYS A 17 -4.52 -13.75 -13.10
N TYR A 18 -3.57 -12.84 -13.26
CA TYR A 18 -2.12 -13.10 -13.32
C TYR A 18 -1.38 -12.13 -12.39
N ASN A 19 -0.13 -12.43 -12.03
CA ASN A 19 0.71 -11.55 -11.21
C ASN A 19 0.15 -11.21 -9.80
N GLN A 20 -0.75 -12.03 -9.22
CA GLN A 20 -1.38 -11.76 -7.92
C GLN A 20 -0.35 -11.47 -6.82
N CYS A 21 0.62 -12.36 -6.59
CA CYS A 21 1.63 -12.18 -5.54
C CYS A 21 2.51 -10.94 -5.77
N LEU A 22 2.87 -10.65 -7.02
CA LEU A 22 3.61 -9.44 -7.37
C LEU A 22 2.80 -8.18 -7.02
N VAL A 23 1.51 -8.17 -7.35
CA VAL A 23 0.61 -7.06 -7.05
C VAL A 23 0.50 -6.86 -5.53
N GLU A 24 0.33 -7.93 -4.75
CA GLU A 24 0.24 -7.86 -3.29
C GLU A 24 1.52 -7.26 -2.66
N LEU A 25 2.70 -7.67 -3.12
CA LEU A 25 3.97 -7.12 -2.64
C LEU A 25 4.14 -5.63 -3.01
N LEU A 26 3.71 -5.23 -4.21
CA LEU A 26 3.72 -3.82 -4.60
C LEU A 26 2.68 -3.00 -3.83
N GLU A 27 1.54 -3.58 -3.46
CA GLU A 27 0.52 -2.95 -2.60
C GLU A 27 1.07 -2.68 -1.19
N VAL A 28 1.89 -3.57 -0.62
CA VAL A 28 2.61 -3.32 0.65
C VAL A 28 3.51 -2.08 0.54
N ILE A 29 4.30 -1.99 -0.53
CA ILE A 29 5.19 -0.84 -0.74
C ILE A 29 4.38 0.44 -0.95
N GLU A 30 3.32 0.38 -1.76
CA GLU A 30 2.42 1.50 -2.00
C GLU A 30 1.82 2.05 -0.70
N HIS A 31 1.27 1.17 0.13
CA HIS A 31 0.66 1.55 1.40
C HIS A 31 1.68 2.18 2.34
N ALA A 32 2.89 1.61 2.43
CA ALA A 32 3.96 2.19 3.24
C ALA A 32 4.36 3.60 2.77
N ARG A 33 4.39 3.86 1.46
CA ARG A 33 4.67 5.20 0.91
C ARG A 33 3.57 6.19 1.30
N GLU A 34 2.31 5.77 1.21
CA GLU A 34 1.16 6.58 1.63
C GLU A 34 1.22 6.93 3.13
N LEU A 35 1.47 5.94 4.00
CA LEU A 35 1.62 6.15 5.44
C LEU A 35 2.80 7.07 5.79
N ASN A 36 3.87 7.05 4.99
CA ASN A 36 4.99 7.99 5.13
C ASN A 36 4.72 9.39 4.55
N GLY A 37 3.55 9.62 3.91
CA GLY A 37 3.20 10.89 3.27
C GLY A 37 3.89 11.11 1.92
N GLU A 38 4.42 10.05 1.31
CA GLU A 38 5.07 10.09 0.00
C GLU A 38 4.03 9.90 -1.12
N GLU A 39 3.04 10.79 -1.19
CA GLU A 39 1.85 10.64 -2.05
C GLU A 39 2.18 10.43 -3.54
N ARG A 40 3.21 11.10 -4.06
CA ARG A 40 3.65 10.94 -5.46
C ARG A 40 4.24 9.56 -5.73
N ASN A 41 4.96 9.00 -4.76
CA ASN A 41 5.52 7.66 -4.86
C ASN A 41 4.39 6.64 -4.80
N ALA A 42 3.52 6.72 -3.78
CA ALA A 42 2.33 5.87 -3.67
C ALA A 42 1.50 5.87 -4.96
N LEU A 43 1.22 7.05 -5.52
CA LEU A 43 0.51 7.18 -6.80
C LEU A 43 1.20 6.44 -7.96
N SER A 44 2.53 6.49 -8.03
CA SER A 44 3.29 5.76 -9.06
C SER A 44 3.13 4.23 -8.92
N TYR A 45 3.13 3.71 -7.68
CA TYR A 45 2.83 2.29 -7.44
C TYR A 45 1.38 1.96 -7.79
N ARG A 46 0.40 2.82 -7.46
CA ARG A 46 -1.01 2.62 -7.85
C ARG A 46 -1.20 2.51 -9.36
N HIS A 47 -0.56 3.37 -10.15
CA HIS A 47 -0.57 3.30 -11.61
C HIS A 47 0.00 1.97 -12.13
N ALA A 48 1.13 1.53 -11.58
CA ALA A 48 1.75 0.27 -11.94
C ALA A 48 0.88 -0.93 -11.55
N ILE A 49 0.36 -0.98 -10.32
CA ILE A 49 -0.53 -2.04 -9.83
C ILE A 49 -1.77 -2.15 -10.72
N ALA A 50 -2.42 -1.04 -11.05
CA ALA A 50 -3.58 -1.04 -11.94
C ALA A 50 -3.22 -1.62 -13.33
N ALA A 51 -2.04 -1.31 -13.87
CA ALA A 51 -1.57 -1.86 -15.14
C ALA A 51 -1.27 -3.37 -15.05
N LEU A 52 -0.66 -3.81 -13.95
CA LEU A 52 -0.35 -5.21 -13.69
C LEU A 52 -1.62 -6.04 -13.51
N LYS A 53 -2.65 -5.48 -12.88
CA LYS A 53 -3.91 -6.20 -12.63
C LYS A 53 -4.64 -6.62 -13.91
N VAL A 54 -4.52 -5.83 -14.97
CA VAL A 54 -5.11 -6.11 -16.31
C VAL A 54 -4.15 -6.79 -17.27
N TYR A 55 -2.90 -7.02 -16.86
CA TYR A 55 -1.90 -7.61 -17.74
C TYR A 55 -2.33 -9.04 -18.11
N PRO A 56 -2.29 -9.44 -19.40
CA PRO A 56 -3.03 -10.60 -19.89
C PRO A 56 -2.33 -11.94 -19.63
N ARG A 57 -1.16 -11.93 -18.98
CA ARG A 57 -0.34 -13.10 -18.62
C ARG A 57 0.59 -12.76 -17.45
N ASN A 58 1.38 -13.71 -16.98
CA ASN A 58 2.45 -13.41 -16.03
C ASN A 58 3.57 -12.64 -16.74
N ILE A 59 4.15 -11.65 -16.06
CA ILE A 59 5.34 -10.97 -16.57
C ILE A 59 6.54 -11.91 -16.45
N GLU A 60 7.38 -11.92 -17.48
CA GLU A 60 8.52 -12.85 -17.54
C GLU A 60 9.88 -12.14 -17.52
N SER A 61 9.94 -10.82 -17.70
CA SER A 61 11.20 -10.09 -17.70
C SER A 61 11.08 -8.62 -17.32
N TYR A 62 12.20 -8.04 -16.87
CA TYR A 62 12.36 -6.59 -16.68
C TYR A 62 12.04 -5.80 -17.96
N ALA A 63 12.53 -6.26 -19.11
CA ALA A 63 12.35 -5.57 -20.39
C ALA A 63 10.88 -5.54 -20.81
N GLU A 64 10.13 -6.61 -20.53
CA GLU A 64 8.68 -6.66 -20.72
C GLU A 64 7.96 -5.70 -19.78
N ALA A 65 8.27 -5.74 -18.48
CA ALA A 65 7.67 -4.86 -17.49
C ALA A 65 7.85 -3.37 -17.86
N ARG A 66 9.04 -2.99 -18.33
CA ARG A 66 9.36 -1.61 -18.70
C ARG A 66 8.63 -1.11 -19.95
N LYS A 67 8.00 -1.98 -20.73
CA LYS A 67 7.12 -1.58 -21.85
C LYS A 67 5.72 -1.18 -21.39
N ILE A 68 5.34 -1.52 -20.15
CA ILE A 68 4.03 -1.18 -19.58
C ILE A 68 4.06 0.28 -19.12
N ILE A 69 3.11 1.09 -19.59
CA ILE A 69 2.98 2.49 -19.18
C ILE A 69 2.64 2.52 -17.68
N GLY A 70 3.38 3.36 -16.94
CA GLY A 70 3.28 3.47 -15.48
C GLY A 70 4.35 2.68 -14.71
N ILE A 71 5.02 1.72 -15.34
CA ILE A 71 6.12 0.98 -14.70
C ILE A 71 7.44 1.72 -14.91
N GLY A 72 7.90 2.43 -13.88
CA GLY A 72 9.20 3.11 -13.83
C GLY A 72 10.41 2.17 -13.64
N PRO A 73 11.66 2.68 -13.68
CA PRO A 73 12.86 1.86 -13.44
C PRO A 73 12.84 1.18 -12.07
N LYS A 74 12.45 1.89 -11.00
CA LYS A 74 12.39 1.34 -9.65
C LYS A 74 11.40 0.17 -9.55
N ILE A 75 10.18 0.35 -10.03
CA ILE A 75 9.16 -0.70 -10.04
C ILE A 75 9.59 -1.87 -10.93
N GLY A 76 10.21 -1.58 -12.09
CA GLY A 76 10.80 -2.61 -12.94
C GLY A 76 11.84 -3.46 -12.20
N ASN A 77 12.72 -2.82 -11.41
CA ASN A 77 13.71 -3.54 -10.60
C ASN A 77 13.05 -4.44 -9.55
N HIS A 78 11.99 -3.98 -8.88
CA HIS A 78 11.21 -4.84 -7.98
C HIS A 78 10.59 -6.04 -8.69
N ILE A 79 10.09 -5.84 -9.92
CA ILE A 79 9.58 -6.96 -10.73
C ILE A 79 10.72 -7.93 -11.06
N LYS A 80 11.91 -7.43 -11.40
CA LYS A 80 13.08 -8.27 -11.65
C LYS A 80 13.48 -9.08 -10.40
N GLU A 81 13.48 -8.45 -9.23
CA GLU A 81 13.72 -9.10 -7.94
C GLU A 81 12.70 -10.22 -7.72
N PHE A 82 11.40 -9.90 -7.85
CA PHE A 82 10.32 -10.87 -7.74
C PHE A 82 10.46 -12.07 -8.68
N LEU A 83 10.85 -11.83 -9.95
CA LEU A 83 11.05 -12.92 -10.91
C LEU A 83 12.24 -13.82 -10.56
N THR A 84 13.21 -13.30 -9.81
CA THR A 84 14.42 -14.04 -9.41
C THR A 84 14.21 -14.81 -8.11
N THR A 85 13.53 -14.22 -7.14
CA THR A 85 13.45 -14.72 -5.76
C THR A 85 12.05 -15.15 -5.34
N GLY A 86 11.01 -14.78 -6.09
CA GLY A 86 9.61 -14.94 -5.71
C GLY A 86 9.09 -13.89 -4.72
N THR A 87 9.93 -12.95 -4.28
CA THR A 87 9.53 -11.85 -3.36
C THR A 87 10.25 -10.54 -3.70
N ILE A 88 9.86 -9.45 -3.04
CA ILE A 88 10.51 -8.14 -3.13
C ILE A 88 11.12 -7.83 -1.75
N PRO A 89 12.45 -7.80 -1.60
CA PRO A 89 13.10 -7.56 -0.31
C PRO A 89 12.62 -6.29 0.42
N GLU A 90 12.35 -5.21 -0.33
CA GLU A 90 11.79 -3.97 0.22
C GLU A 90 10.41 -4.19 0.86
N ALA A 91 9.56 -5.03 0.28
CA ALA A 91 8.23 -5.33 0.83
C ALA A 91 8.34 -6.17 2.12
N GLU A 92 9.26 -7.13 2.16
CA GLU A 92 9.53 -7.92 3.36
C GLU A 92 10.07 -7.06 4.52
N GLU A 93 11.01 -6.16 4.22
CA GLU A 93 11.54 -5.22 5.21
C GLU A 93 10.45 -4.29 5.77
N ILE A 94 9.56 -3.79 4.89
CA ILE A 94 8.41 -2.99 5.30
C ILE A 94 7.49 -3.78 6.22
N ASN A 95 7.14 -5.01 5.86
CA ASN A 95 6.28 -5.86 6.69
C ASN A 95 6.89 -6.18 8.06
N ALA A 96 8.22 -6.36 8.12
CA ALA A 96 8.94 -6.59 9.37
C ALA A 96 9.11 -5.32 10.24
N SER A 97 8.84 -4.13 9.69
CA SER A 97 9.07 -2.87 10.40
C SER A 97 7.99 -2.59 11.44
N GLU A 98 8.39 -2.46 12.71
CA GLU A 98 7.50 -2.03 13.81
C GLU A 98 6.81 -0.69 13.50
N LYS A 99 7.54 0.23 12.85
CA LYS A 99 7.01 1.53 12.44
C LYS A 99 5.85 1.37 11.47
N TYR A 100 6.02 0.54 10.43
CA TYR A 100 4.97 0.31 9.44
C TYR A 100 3.74 -0.34 10.09
N GLN A 101 3.94 -1.41 10.87
CA GLN A 101 2.85 -2.10 11.57
C GLN A 101 2.07 -1.14 12.49
N THR A 102 2.76 -0.27 13.21
CA THR A 102 2.12 0.72 14.09
C THR A 102 1.32 1.75 13.29
N LEU A 103 1.89 2.26 12.21
CA LEU A 103 1.21 3.25 11.35
C LEU A 103 0.00 2.65 10.63
N ASP A 104 0.08 1.40 10.18
CA ASP A 104 -1.02 0.66 9.55
C ASP A 104 -2.16 0.41 10.54
N ILE A 105 -1.84 0.03 11.79
CA ILE A 105 -2.88 -0.10 12.84
C ILE A 105 -3.58 1.24 13.07
N PHE A 106 -2.83 2.34 13.13
CA PHE A 106 -3.41 3.67 13.35
C PHE A 106 -4.23 4.17 12.17
N SER A 107 -3.82 3.91 10.93
CA SER A 107 -4.54 4.33 9.73
C SER A 107 -5.89 3.63 9.55
N ARG A 108 -6.06 2.45 10.16
CA ARG A 108 -7.33 1.70 10.16
C ARG A 108 -8.39 2.28 11.10
N VAL A 109 -8.02 3.22 11.98
CA VAL A 109 -8.97 3.89 12.87
C VAL A 109 -9.81 4.88 12.07
N TYR A 110 -11.14 4.78 12.20
CA TYR A 110 -12.04 5.71 11.53
C TYR A 110 -11.76 7.16 11.94
N GLY A 111 -11.60 8.06 10.97
CA GLY A 111 -11.24 9.46 11.20
C GLY A 111 -9.73 9.72 11.38
N VAL A 112 -8.88 8.72 11.14
CA VAL A 112 -7.42 8.84 11.23
C VAL A 112 -6.80 8.62 9.86
N GLY A 113 -6.19 9.67 9.31
CA GLY A 113 -5.33 9.58 8.12
C GLY A 113 -3.85 9.50 8.47
N TYR A 114 -2.99 9.38 7.46
CA TYR A 114 -1.53 9.26 7.62
C TYR A 114 -0.90 10.36 8.49
N LYS A 115 -1.41 11.61 8.41
CA LYS A 115 -0.91 12.73 9.22
C LYS A 115 -1.11 12.50 10.71
N THR A 116 -2.32 12.06 11.10
CA THR A 116 -2.66 11.78 12.50
C THR A 116 -1.94 10.54 13.00
N ALA A 117 -1.91 9.46 12.19
CA ALA A 117 -1.16 8.24 12.51
C ALA A 117 0.32 8.55 12.81
N ARG A 118 0.98 9.35 11.97
CA ARG A 118 2.37 9.78 12.20
C ARG A 118 2.52 10.64 13.45
N LYS A 119 1.58 11.55 13.72
CA LYS A 119 1.60 12.35 14.94
C LYS A 119 1.53 11.48 16.19
N TRP A 120 0.67 10.46 16.21
CA TRP A 120 0.59 9.50 17.31
C TRP A 120 1.87 8.69 17.47
N TYR A 121 2.43 8.19 16.36
CA TYR A 121 3.70 7.49 16.38
C TYR A 121 4.85 8.37 16.94
N GLN A 122 4.91 9.64 16.54
CA GLN A 122 5.90 10.61 17.05
C GLN A 122 5.71 10.93 18.54
N LYS A 123 4.49 10.80 19.07
CA LYS A 123 4.22 10.88 20.51
C LYS A 123 4.66 9.61 21.27
N GLY A 124 5.13 8.58 20.56
CA GLY A 124 5.54 7.31 21.13
C GLY A 124 4.41 6.31 21.34
N TYR A 125 3.21 6.57 20.79
CA TYR A 125 2.12 5.61 20.87
C TYR A 125 2.40 4.42 19.95
N LYS A 126 2.15 3.22 20.47
CA LYS A 126 2.31 1.93 19.80
C LYS A 126 1.02 1.11 19.77
N SER A 127 -0.03 1.53 20.46
CA SER A 127 -1.30 0.79 20.52
C SER A 127 -2.54 1.69 20.50
N ILE A 128 -3.68 1.14 20.06
CA ILE A 128 -5.00 1.81 20.07
C ILE A 128 -5.36 2.31 21.48
N ARG A 129 -5.00 1.56 22.52
CA ARG A 129 -5.25 1.92 23.93
C ARG A 129 -4.50 3.18 24.36
N GLU A 130 -3.31 3.42 23.80
CA GLU A 130 -2.56 4.65 24.05
C GLU A 130 -3.14 5.83 23.27
N CYS A 131 -3.58 5.59 22.03
CA CYS A 131 -4.28 6.60 21.24
C CYS A 131 -5.56 7.11 21.92
N MET A 132 -6.32 6.23 22.61
CA MET A 132 -7.51 6.64 23.39
C MET A 132 -7.22 7.65 24.50
N LYS A 133 -5.99 7.69 25.01
CA LYS A 133 -5.57 8.61 26.08
C LYS A 133 -5.14 9.98 25.55
N ASP A 134 -5.10 10.17 24.23
CA ASP A 134 -4.72 11.45 23.64
C ASP A 134 -5.77 12.53 24.01
N PRO A 135 -5.38 13.64 24.67
CA PRO A 135 -6.33 14.66 25.09
C PRO A 135 -6.89 15.47 23.91
N TYR A 136 -6.31 15.37 22.71
CA TYR A 136 -6.68 16.15 21.52
C TYR A 136 -7.47 15.34 20.49
N LEU A 137 -8.11 14.23 20.90
CA LEU A 137 -8.98 13.45 20.01
C LEU A 137 -10.18 14.27 19.56
N THR A 138 -10.44 14.26 18.25
CA THR A 138 -11.72 14.75 17.72
C THR A 138 -12.85 13.78 18.10
N HIS A 139 -14.10 14.25 18.04
CA HIS A 139 -15.26 13.39 18.30
C HIS A 139 -15.27 12.15 17.39
N VAL A 140 -14.94 12.33 16.11
CA VAL A 140 -14.86 11.24 15.12
C VAL A 140 -13.75 10.23 15.48
N GLN A 141 -12.57 10.71 15.88
CA GLN A 141 -11.46 9.83 16.26
C GLN A 141 -11.77 9.04 17.52
N ARG A 142 -12.45 9.65 18.51
CA ARG A 142 -12.89 8.94 19.72
C ARG A 142 -13.83 7.80 19.37
N LEU A 143 -14.85 8.08 18.56
CA LEU A 143 -15.78 7.04 18.08
C LEU A 143 -15.05 5.95 17.28
N GLY A 144 -14.11 6.33 16.42
CA GLY A 144 -13.31 5.39 15.64
C GLY A 144 -12.42 4.49 16.49
N LEU A 145 -11.94 4.97 17.64
CA LEU A 145 -11.17 4.16 18.60
C LEU A 145 -12.08 3.27 19.46
N GLU A 146 -13.24 3.78 19.90
CA GLU A 146 -14.22 3.03 20.69
C GLU A 146 -14.82 1.85 19.92
N LEU A 147 -15.14 2.06 18.63
CA LEU A 147 -15.74 1.06 17.74
C LEU A 147 -14.71 0.37 16.84
N PHE A 148 -13.41 0.46 17.16
CA PHE A 148 -12.35 -0.04 16.30
C PHE A 148 -12.55 -1.51 15.94
N ASP A 149 -12.75 -2.37 16.94
CA ASP A 149 -12.90 -3.82 16.74
C ASP A 149 -14.16 -4.18 15.94
N ASP A 150 -15.24 -3.39 16.08
CA ASP A 150 -16.46 -3.59 15.30
C ASP A 150 -16.25 -3.23 13.83
N PHE A 151 -15.49 -2.17 13.54
CA PHE A 151 -15.15 -1.80 12.16
C PHE A 151 -14.15 -2.76 11.48
N GLN A 152 -13.42 -3.58 12.25
CA GLN A 152 -12.51 -4.59 11.66
C GLN A 152 -13.21 -5.88 11.24
N LYS A 153 -14.47 -6.11 11.63
CA LYS A 153 -15.24 -7.29 11.23
C LYS A 153 -15.63 -7.15 9.75
N LYS A 154 -15.28 -8.15 8.93
CA LYS A 154 -15.66 -8.24 7.50
C LYS A 154 -16.97 -8.98 7.29
#